data_AF-A0A1S3DLR1-F1
#
_entry.id   AF-A0A1S3DLR1-F1
#
_cell.length_a   1.000
_cell.length_b   1.000
_cell.length_c   1.000
_cell.angle_alpha   90.00
_cell.angle_beta   90.00
_cell.angle_gamma   90.00
#
_symmetry.space_group_name_H-M   'P 1'
#
loop_
_entity.id
_entity.type
_entity.pdbx_description
1 polymer ?
#
loop_
_entity_poly.entity_id
_entity_poly.type
_entity_poly.pdbx_seq_one_letter_code
_entity_poly.pdbx_strand_id
1 'polypeptide(L)'
;FDSDKRFIVPEALVVDKIAKLPTCHVDVHALKHLTGLQLSDDTFHTPSNIDCLIGAELFSQIVGPRRALPDGSPIILESALGDIIMGRVPALSSGTPLSFHVSQPIQQEPLETIVQKFWAMEDVPSPSQGLTLEEEQCETHFINTTQRLASGRYAISLPFKVSPSNLGNSYEIAKKRLLNLERKFQSNLAGMYWPIFL
;
A
#
# COMPACT_ATOMS: atom_id res chain seq x y z
N PHE A 1 -24.95 30.84 4.57
CA PHE A 1 -24.93 29.95 5.74
C PHE A 1 -26.36 29.57 6.04
N ASP A 2 -26.68 28.29 5.93
CA ASP A 2 -28.00 27.76 6.22
C ASP A 2 -27.96 27.11 7.61
N SER A 3 -28.35 27.88 8.62
CA SER A 3 -28.31 27.49 10.04
C SER A 3 -29.18 26.27 10.35
N ASP A 4 -30.12 25.93 9.47
CA ASP A 4 -31.11 24.88 9.68
C ASP A 4 -30.66 23.53 9.10
N LYS A 5 -29.57 23.49 8.32
CA LYS A 5 -29.02 22.23 7.81
C LYS A 5 -28.37 21.42 8.91
N ARG A 6 -28.82 20.17 9.04
CA ARG A 6 -28.28 19.18 9.98
C ARG A 6 -27.69 18.00 9.21
N PHE A 7 -26.51 17.57 9.63
CA PHE A 7 -25.84 16.37 9.10
C PHE A 7 -25.82 15.30 10.18
N ILE A 8 -26.14 14.06 9.80
CA ILE A 8 -26.12 12.92 10.72
C ILE A 8 -24.76 12.25 10.62
N VAL A 9 -24.02 12.25 11.72
CA VAL A 9 -22.72 11.57 11.84
C VAL A 9 -22.90 10.37 12.78
N PRO A 10 -22.98 9.13 12.26
CA PRO A 10 -23.28 7.97 13.08
C PRO A 10 -22.12 7.54 13.98
N GLU A 11 -20.88 7.82 13.55
CA GLU A 11 -19.66 7.46 14.27
C GLU A 11 -18.64 8.61 14.13
N ALA A 12 -17.96 8.95 15.22
CA ALA A 12 -16.95 10.01 15.25
C ALA A 12 -15.69 9.51 15.98
N LEU A 13 -14.53 9.74 15.38
CA LEU A 13 -13.23 9.42 15.98
C LEU A 13 -12.66 10.68 16.64
N VAL A 14 -12.34 10.58 17.94
CA VAL A 14 -11.68 11.66 18.68
C VAL A 14 -10.16 11.41 18.66
N VAL A 15 -9.41 12.42 18.23
CA VAL A 15 -7.94 12.39 18.21
C VAL A 15 -7.38 13.62 18.91
N ASP A 16 -6.23 13.48 19.56
CA ASP A 16 -5.60 14.58 20.31
C ASP A 16 -5.11 15.72 19.41
N LYS A 17 -4.78 15.41 18.14
CA LYS A 17 -4.22 16.36 17.19
C LYS A 17 -4.52 15.97 15.75
N ILE A 18 -4.98 16.93 14.95
CA ILE A 18 -5.19 16.78 13.50
C ILE A 18 -4.03 17.45 12.76
N ALA A 19 -4.15 18.75 12.50
CA ALA A 19 -3.13 19.57 11.86
C ALA A 19 -3.41 21.05 12.13
N LYS A 20 -2.47 21.90 11.70
CA LYS A 20 -2.60 23.36 11.72
C LYS A 20 -2.61 23.88 10.29
N LEU A 21 -3.67 24.57 9.88
CA LEU A 21 -3.82 25.15 8.56
C LEU A 21 -4.36 26.60 8.65
N PRO A 22 -4.01 27.47 7.67
CA PRO A 22 -2.91 27.31 6.73
C PRO A 22 -1.56 27.22 7.46
N THR A 23 -0.51 26.75 6.77
CA THR A 23 0.84 26.59 7.37
C THR A 23 1.56 27.92 7.58
N CYS A 24 1.17 28.95 6.84
CA CYS A 24 1.66 30.32 6.92
C CYS A 24 0.49 31.29 6.69
N HIS A 25 0.72 32.57 6.99
CA HIS A 25 -0.31 33.59 6.74
C HIS A 25 -0.54 33.79 5.25
N VAL A 26 -1.80 33.90 4.85
CA VAL A 26 -2.23 34.21 3.48
C VAL A 26 -2.33 35.73 3.33
N ASP A 27 -1.85 36.26 2.21
CA ASP A 27 -1.99 37.69 1.89
C ASP A 27 -3.42 37.99 1.41
N VAL A 28 -4.26 38.43 2.35
CA VAL A 28 -5.66 38.81 2.07
C VAL A 28 -5.73 40.05 1.18
N HIS A 29 -4.72 40.94 1.20
CA HIS A 29 -4.72 42.15 0.37
C HIS A 29 -4.59 41.86 -1.12
N ALA A 30 -3.97 40.75 -1.48
CA ALA A 30 -3.91 40.25 -2.84
C ALA A 30 -5.21 39.54 -3.28
N LEU A 31 -6.11 39.22 -2.34
CA LEU A 31 -7.36 38.49 -2.56
C LEU A 31 -8.62 39.37 -2.43
N LYS A 32 -8.55 40.63 -2.86
CA LYS A 32 -9.69 41.58 -2.78
C LYS A 32 -10.96 41.07 -3.45
N HIS A 33 -10.83 40.24 -4.48
CA HIS A 33 -11.96 39.64 -5.19
C HIS A 33 -12.74 38.61 -4.35
N LEU A 34 -12.20 38.16 -3.21
CA LEU A 34 -12.89 37.30 -2.24
C LEU A 34 -13.66 38.09 -1.17
N THR A 35 -13.54 39.42 -1.16
CA THR A 35 -14.25 40.25 -0.18
C THR A 35 -15.76 40.21 -0.41
N GLY A 36 -16.52 40.06 0.67
CA GLY A 36 -17.99 39.97 0.63
C GLY A 36 -18.55 38.56 0.39
N LEU A 37 -17.70 37.56 0.21
CA LEU A 37 -18.12 36.15 0.23
C LEU A 37 -18.37 35.71 1.67
N GLN A 38 -19.37 34.84 1.84
CA GLN A 38 -19.64 34.20 3.12
C GLN A 38 -18.83 32.91 3.19
N LEU A 39 -17.60 33.00 3.70
CA LEU A 39 -16.68 31.87 3.75
C LEU A 39 -17.09 30.87 4.83
N SER A 40 -16.66 29.61 4.67
CA SER A 40 -16.79 28.58 5.72
C SER A 40 -15.86 28.81 6.91
N ASP A 41 -14.78 29.57 6.70
CA ASP A 41 -13.79 29.93 7.70
C ASP A 41 -13.38 31.40 7.50
N ASP A 42 -13.85 32.29 8.38
CA ASP A 42 -13.52 33.73 8.34
C ASP A 42 -12.03 33.99 8.66
N THR A 43 -11.37 33.02 9.28
CA THR A 43 -9.96 33.06 9.71
C THR A 43 -9.04 32.21 8.83
N PHE A 44 -9.48 31.84 7.62
CA PHE A 44 -8.72 30.98 6.69
C PHE A 44 -7.31 31.48 6.34
N HIS A 45 -7.04 32.77 6.58
CA HIS A 45 -5.78 33.44 6.29
C HIS A 45 -4.77 33.38 7.45
N THR A 46 -5.20 32.94 8.64
CA THR A 46 -4.36 32.82 9.84
C THR A 46 -4.14 31.36 10.22
N PRO A 47 -2.89 30.90 10.43
CA PRO A 47 -2.62 29.55 10.88
C PRO A 47 -3.36 29.18 12.18
N SER A 48 -4.30 28.23 12.12
CA SER A 48 -5.09 27.75 13.25
C SER A 48 -5.18 26.22 13.28
N ASN A 49 -5.54 25.66 14.43
CA ASN A 49 -5.79 24.22 14.55
C ASN A 49 -7.08 23.86 13.79
N ILE A 50 -7.10 22.66 13.22
CA ILE A 50 -8.33 22.10 12.64
C ILE A 50 -9.15 21.48 13.76
N ASP A 51 -10.42 21.87 13.85
CA ASP A 51 -11.35 21.37 14.88
C ASP A 51 -11.93 19.99 14.54
N CYS A 52 -12.19 19.72 13.25
CA CYS A 52 -12.82 18.49 12.79
C CYS A 52 -12.41 18.13 11.35
N LEU A 53 -12.32 16.82 11.07
CA LEU A 53 -12.27 16.28 9.71
C LEU A 53 -13.60 15.63 9.39
N ILE A 54 -14.16 15.98 8.23
CA ILE A 54 -15.44 15.45 7.77
C ILE A 54 -15.18 14.31 6.78
N GLY A 55 -15.81 13.15 7.04
CA GLY A 55 -15.72 11.97 6.19
C GLY A 55 -16.30 12.21 4.78
N ALA A 56 -15.81 11.44 3.80
CA ALA A 56 -16.22 11.57 2.41
C ALA A 56 -17.70 11.22 2.19
N GLU A 57 -18.33 10.48 3.09
CA GLU A 57 -19.75 10.14 3.06
C GLU A 57 -20.68 11.36 3.15
N LEU A 58 -20.23 12.45 3.78
CA LEU A 58 -20.98 13.71 3.84
C LEU A 58 -20.60 14.69 2.73
N PHE A 59 -19.56 14.39 1.94
CA PHE A 59 -19.03 15.30 0.94
C PHE A 59 -20.10 15.77 -0.04
N SER A 60 -20.90 14.86 -0.59
CA SER A 60 -21.96 15.18 -1.56
C SER A 60 -23.13 15.96 -0.97
N GLN A 61 -23.29 15.96 0.35
CA GLN A 61 -24.35 16.69 1.04
C GLN A 61 -23.92 18.10 1.44
N ILE A 62 -22.62 18.28 1.66
CA ILE A 62 -22.02 19.55 2.09
C ILE A 62 -21.59 20.37 0.89
N VAL A 63 -20.91 19.75 -0.07
CA VAL A 63 -20.26 20.43 -1.21
C VAL A 63 -21.25 20.64 -2.35
N GLY A 64 -21.29 21.87 -2.84
CA GLY A 64 -22.13 22.33 -3.94
C GLY A 64 -21.34 22.65 -5.21
N PRO A 65 -21.91 23.46 -6.11
CA PRO A 65 -21.28 23.79 -7.38
C PRO A 65 -20.03 24.65 -7.22
N ARG A 66 -19.15 24.58 -8.23
CA ARG A 66 -18.00 25.48 -8.33
C ARG A 66 -18.43 26.83 -8.93
N ARG A 67 -17.87 27.92 -8.41
CA ARG A 67 -17.92 29.25 -8.98
C ARG A 67 -16.52 29.61 -9.51
N ALA A 68 -16.42 29.76 -10.82
CA ALA A 68 -15.17 30.17 -11.45
C ALA A 68 -14.90 31.65 -11.18
N LEU A 69 -13.66 31.97 -10.81
CA LEU A 69 -13.15 33.32 -10.67
C LEU A 69 -12.19 33.62 -11.84
N PRO A 70 -11.76 34.88 -12.04
CA PRO A 70 -10.83 35.25 -13.10
C PRO A 70 -9.56 34.39 -13.10
N ASP A 71 -8.97 34.19 -14.28
CA ASP A 71 -7.79 33.33 -14.46
C ASP A 71 -6.67 33.67 -13.47
N GLY A 72 -6.12 32.62 -12.83
CA GLY A 72 -5.08 32.73 -11.81
C GLY A 72 -5.59 32.95 -10.38
N SER A 73 -6.90 33.12 -10.17
CA SER A 73 -7.52 33.19 -8.85
C SER A 73 -7.80 31.78 -8.27
N PRO A 74 -7.89 31.62 -6.94
CA PRO A 74 -8.44 30.40 -6.36
C PRO A 74 -9.88 30.18 -6.83
N ILE A 75 -10.31 28.93 -6.83
CA ILE A 75 -11.68 28.52 -7.16
C ILE A 75 -12.53 28.65 -5.89
N ILE A 76 -13.78 29.07 -6.06
CA ILE A 76 -14.77 29.02 -4.99
C ILE A 76 -15.65 27.81 -5.17
N LEU A 77 -15.82 27.05 -4.09
CA LEU A 77 -16.69 25.90 -4.03
C LEU A 77 -17.79 26.21 -3.02
N GLU A 78 -19.02 26.29 -3.49
CA GLU A 78 -20.15 26.55 -2.60
C GLU A 78 -20.31 25.36 -1.64
N SER A 79 -20.66 25.62 -0.39
CA SER A 79 -21.00 24.54 0.54
C SER A 79 -22.10 24.97 1.50
N ALA A 80 -22.73 23.97 2.14
CA ALA A 80 -23.72 24.21 3.19
C ALA A 80 -23.14 24.99 4.40
N LEU A 81 -21.82 24.93 4.60
CA LEU A 81 -21.12 25.59 5.72
C LEU A 81 -20.61 27.00 5.36
N GLY A 82 -20.73 27.41 4.09
CA GLY A 82 -20.16 28.63 3.54
C GLY A 82 -19.33 28.35 2.29
N ASP A 83 -18.82 29.39 1.64
CA ASP A 83 -17.97 29.27 0.47
C ASP A 83 -16.58 28.74 0.89
N ILE A 84 -16.06 27.76 0.16
CA ILE A 84 -14.74 27.15 0.36
C ILE A 84 -13.79 27.70 -0.70
N ILE A 85 -12.60 28.13 -0.28
CA ILE A 85 -11.54 28.59 -1.18
C ILE A 85 -10.64 27.40 -1.51
N MET A 86 -10.48 27.10 -2.81
CA MET A 86 -9.67 25.97 -3.28
C MET A 86 -8.67 26.44 -4.34
N GLY A 87 -7.39 26.14 -4.14
CA GLY A 87 -6.33 26.44 -5.11
C GLY A 87 -5.19 27.24 -4.51
N ARG A 88 -4.38 27.83 -5.38
CA ARG A 88 -3.18 28.57 -4.97
C ARG A 88 -3.56 29.93 -4.43
N VAL A 89 -3.09 30.24 -3.23
CA VAL A 89 -3.22 31.55 -2.60
C VAL A 89 -1.83 32.17 -2.35
N PRO A 90 -1.72 33.51 -2.36
CA PRO A 90 -0.47 34.20 -2.08
C PRO A 90 -0.11 34.04 -0.60
N ALA A 91 1.08 33.51 -0.32
CA ALA A 91 1.60 33.37 1.03
C ALA A 91 2.48 34.57 1.39
N LEU A 92 2.32 35.12 2.61
CA LEU A 92 3.15 36.21 3.12
C LEU A 92 4.58 35.77 3.47
N SER A 93 4.82 34.46 3.55
CA SER A 93 6.15 33.87 3.74
C SER A 93 6.30 32.57 2.96
N SER A 94 7.51 32.30 2.46
CA SER A 94 7.86 31.02 1.85
C SER A 94 8.08 29.99 2.96
N GLY A 95 7.00 29.43 3.51
CA GLY A 95 7.07 28.27 4.40
C GLY A 95 7.60 27.05 3.65
N THR A 96 8.16 26.08 4.38
CA THR A 96 8.47 24.76 3.80
C THR A 96 7.18 24.09 3.33
N PRO A 97 7.12 23.56 2.09
CA PRO A 97 5.96 22.83 1.63
C PRO A 97 5.77 21.60 2.51
N LEU A 98 4.63 21.55 3.21
CA LEU A 98 4.24 20.39 4.02
C LEU A 98 3.31 19.51 3.19
N SER A 99 3.72 18.27 2.97
CA SER A 99 2.85 17.19 2.50
C SER A 99 2.34 16.45 3.73
N PHE A 100 1.02 16.34 3.87
CA PHE A 100 0.41 15.54 4.93
C PHE A 100 -0.26 14.31 4.33
N HIS A 101 0.09 13.14 4.83
CA HIS A 101 -0.51 11.87 4.43
C HIS A 101 -1.37 11.35 5.57
N VAL A 102 -2.69 11.31 5.37
CA VAL A 102 -3.61 10.66 6.31
C VAL A 102 -3.63 9.17 5.99
N SER A 103 -2.85 8.38 6.72
CA SER A 103 -3.08 6.94 6.79
C SER A 103 -4.03 6.67 7.95
N GLN A 104 -5.16 6.01 7.67
CA GLN A 104 -5.92 5.34 8.72
C GLN A 104 -4.97 4.42 9.49
N PRO A 105 -4.93 4.45 10.83
CA PRO A 105 -4.35 3.36 11.59
C PRO A 105 -5.28 2.16 11.40
N ILE A 106 -5.13 1.45 10.29
CA ILE A 106 -5.46 0.03 10.28
C ILE A 106 -4.74 -0.53 11.50
N GLN A 107 -5.41 -1.35 12.31
CA GLN A 107 -4.81 -2.11 13.41
C GLN A 107 -3.64 -2.94 12.88
N GLN A 108 -2.51 -2.30 12.66
CA GLN A 108 -1.25 -2.89 12.31
C GLN A 108 -0.52 -2.97 13.63
N GLU A 109 0.02 -4.15 13.92
CA GLU A 109 0.98 -4.28 15.01
C GLU A 109 2.04 -3.17 14.87
N PRO A 110 2.55 -2.64 16.00
CA PRO A 110 3.60 -1.63 15.97
C PRO A 110 4.71 -2.02 14.99
N LEU A 111 5.23 -1.05 14.24
CA LEU A 111 6.27 -1.31 13.24
C LEU A 111 7.45 -2.09 13.84
N GLU A 112 7.78 -1.78 15.10
CA GLU A 112 8.81 -2.44 15.88
C GLU A 112 8.53 -3.93 16.02
N THR A 113 7.28 -4.33 16.25
CA THR A 113 6.85 -5.73 16.35
C THR A 113 6.97 -6.45 15.00
N ILE A 114 6.58 -5.79 13.90
CA ILE A 114 6.69 -6.36 12.54
C ILE A 114 8.16 -6.59 12.19
N VAL A 115 9.02 -5.61 12.45
CA VAL A 115 10.46 -5.70 12.22
C VAL A 115 11.10 -6.78 13.09
N GLN A 116 10.70 -6.89 14.36
CA GLN A 116 11.18 -7.94 15.26
C GLN A 116 10.78 -9.34 14.77
N LYS A 117 9.54 -9.53 14.32
CA LYS A 117 9.07 -10.81 13.76
C LYS A 117 9.80 -11.18 12.47
N PHE A 118 10.10 -10.20 11.62
CA PHE A 118 10.88 -10.40 10.40
C PHE A 118 12.26 -11.00 10.72
N TRP A 119 13.00 -10.37 11.65
CA TRP A 119 14.33 -10.86 12.05
C TRP A 119 14.27 -12.21 12.74
N ALA A 120 13.28 -12.45 13.60
CA ALA A 120 13.11 -13.74 14.27
C ALA A 120 12.85 -14.91 13.30
N MET A 121 12.29 -14.65 12.11
CA MET A 121 12.09 -15.68 11.08
C MET A 121 13.33 -15.93 10.22
N GLU A 122 14.18 -14.91 10.01
CA GLU A 122 15.43 -15.05 9.26
C GLU A 122 16.58 -15.58 10.12
N ASP A 123 16.49 -15.44 11.44
CA ASP A 123 17.47 -15.98 12.37
C ASP A 123 17.51 -17.51 12.31
N VAL A 124 18.70 -18.05 12.07
CA VAL A 124 18.95 -19.49 12.14
C VAL A 124 18.89 -19.90 13.61
N PRO A 125 17.97 -20.81 14.00
CA PRO A 125 17.89 -21.26 15.39
C PRO A 125 19.24 -21.84 15.82
N SER A 126 19.69 -21.45 17.01
CA SER A 126 20.92 -21.95 17.57
C SER A 126 20.81 -23.47 17.81
N PRO A 127 21.89 -24.25 17.58
CA PRO A 127 21.88 -25.71 17.71
C PRO A 127 21.66 -26.23 19.14
N SER A 128 21.31 -25.36 20.08
CA SER A 128 21.04 -25.68 21.49
C SER A 128 19.61 -26.16 21.75
N GLN A 129 18.70 -26.07 20.77
CA GLN A 129 17.45 -26.83 20.82
C GLN A 129 17.75 -28.26 20.40
N GLY A 130 17.55 -29.22 21.31
CA GLY A 130 17.78 -30.64 21.01
C GLY A 130 16.99 -31.06 19.78
N LEU A 131 17.70 -31.55 18.75
CA LEU A 131 17.09 -32.03 17.52
C LEU A 131 16.19 -33.24 17.82
N THR A 132 15.07 -33.31 17.14
CA THR A 132 14.27 -34.54 17.05
C THR A 132 15.05 -35.61 16.29
N LEU A 133 14.67 -36.88 16.49
CA LEU A 133 15.29 -38.00 15.78
C LEU A 133 15.20 -37.86 14.24
N GLU A 134 14.09 -37.29 13.73
CA GLU A 134 13.91 -37.04 12.30
C GLU A 134 14.87 -35.96 11.78
N GLU A 135 15.10 -34.91 12.58
CA GLU A 135 16.02 -33.82 12.25
C GLU A 135 17.48 -34.30 12.27
N GLU A 136 17.87 -35.10 13.26
CA GLU A 136 19.21 -35.71 13.33
C GLU A 136 19.49 -36.62 12.12
N GLN A 137 18.50 -37.43 11.71
CA GLN A 137 18.60 -38.28 10.52
C GLN A 137 18.71 -37.44 9.23
N CYS A 138 17.95 -36.34 9.13
CA CYS A 138 18.00 -35.43 8.00
C CYS A 138 19.37 -34.73 7.90
N GLU A 139 19.90 -34.24 9.02
CA GLU A 139 21.21 -33.60 9.08
C GLU A 139 22.33 -34.58 8.72
N THR A 140 22.30 -35.79 9.29
CA THR A 140 23.25 -36.86 8.97
C THR A 140 23.20 -37.22 7.48
N HIS A 141 22.00 -37.34 6.90
CA HIS A 141 21.83 -37.59 5.46
C HIS A 141 22.37 -36.44 4.60
N PHE A 142 22.10 -35.19 4.99
CA PHE A 142 22.60 -34.01 4.29
C PHE A 142 24.13 -33.94 4.31
N ILE A 143 24.77 -34.14 5.47
CA ILE A 143 26.23 -34.17 5.61
C ILE A 143 26.85 -35.27 4.74
N ASN A 144 26.25 -36.47 4.74
CA ASN A 144 26.80 -37.61 4.02
C ASN A 144 26.60 -37.56 2.51
N THR A 145 25.57 -36.87 2.02
CA THR A 145 25.17 -36.92 0.61
C THR A 145 25.33 -35.60 -0.13
N THR A 146 25.62 -34.51 0.58
CA THR A 146 25.86 -33.20 -0.02
C THR A 146 27.33 -33.02 -0.32
N GLN A 147 27.65 -32.82 -1.59
CA GLN A 147 29.00 -32.52 -2.04
C GLN A 147 29.03 -31.30 -2.95
N ARG A 148 30.09 -30.51 -2.83
CA ARG A 148 30.35 -29.40 -3.75
C ARG A 148 31.17 -29.91 -4.93
N LEU A 149 30.61 -29.79 -6.13
CA LEU A 149 31.26 -30.19 -7.38
C LEU A 149 32.37 -29.20 -7.75
N ALA A 150 33.33 -29.64 -8.58
CA ALA A 150 34.39 -28.78 -9.11
C ALA A 150 33.86 -27.54 -9.88
N SER A 151 32.64 -27.62 -10.42
CA SER A 151 31.95 -26.48 -11.05
C SER A 151 31.44 -25.41 -10.07
N GLY A 152 31.58 -25.62 -8.76
CA GLY A 152 31.05 -24.75 -7.71
C GLY A 152 29.59 -25.01 -7.32
N ARG A 153 28.87 -25.85 -8.07
CA ARG A 153 27.50 -26.29 -7.77
C ARG A 153 27.46 -27.36 -6.68
N TYR A 154 26.37 -27.42 -5.92
CA TYR A 154 26.12 -28.50 -4.96
C TYR A 154 25.34 -29.65 -5.61
N ALA A 155 25.79 -30.87 -5.35
CA ALA A 155 25.03 -32.09 -5.61
C ALA A 155 24.51 -32.59 -4.26
N ILE A 156 23.19 -32.74 -4.15
CA ILE A 156 22.48 -33.11 -2.93
C ILE A 156 21.64 -34.35 -3.25
N SER A 157 21.64 -35.33 -2.36
CA SER A 157 20.69 -36.45 -2.45
C SER A 157 19.44 -36.12 -1.63
N LEU A 158 18.26 -36.24 -2.22
CA LEU A 158 17.00 -35.98 -1.52
C LEU A 158 16.67 -37.16 -0.59
N PRO A 159 16.43 -36.92 0.72
CA PRO A 159 16.00 -37.97 1.63
C PRO A 159 14.57 -38.40 1.31
N PHE A 160 14.27 -39.68 1.52
CA PHE A 160 12.90 -40.18 1.46
C PHE A 160 12.31 -40.28 2.87
N LYS A 161 11.13 -39.68 3.09
CA LYS A 161 10.42 -39.78 4.38
C LYS A 161 9.94 -41.20 4.69
N VAL A 162 9.70 -42.00 3.66
CA VAL A 162 9.27 -43.41 3.74
C VAL A 162 10.12 -44.25 2.80
N SER A 163 10.17 -45.56 3.01
CA SER A 163 10.97 -46.46 2.16
C SER A 163 10.66 -46.24 0.67
N PRO A 164 11.69 -46.08 -0.19
CA PRO A 164 11.52 -45.93 -1.64
C PRO A 164 10.70 -47.07 -2.28
N SER A 165 10.67 -48.24 -1.64
CA SER A 165 9.86 -49.40 -2.00
C SER A 165 8.37 -49.07 -2.14
N ASN A 166 7.88 -48.04 -1.44
CA ASN A 166 6.48 -47.61 -1.46
C ASN A 166 6.11 -46.84 -2.75
N LEU A 167 7.08 -46.41 -3.57
CA LEU A 167 6.80 -45.69 -4.81
C LEU A 167 6.21 -46.58 -5.93
N GLY A 168 6.30 -47.91 -5.80
CA GLY A 168 5.80 -48.85 -6.80
C GLY A 168 6.38 -48.59 -8.21
N ASN A 169 5.59 -48.86 -9.26
CA ASN A 169 6.05 -48.73 -10.65
C ASN A 169 5.88 -47.28 -11.21
N SER A 170 6.29 -46.28 -10.42
CA SER A 170 6.17 -44.85 -10.75
C SER A 170 6.99 -44.45 -11.98
N TYR A 171 8.10 -45.13 -12.24
CA TYR A 171 8.98 -44.88 -13.38
C TYR A 171 8.26 -45.02 -14.72
N GLU A 172 7.51 -46.11 -14.93
CA GLU A 172 6.79 -46.31 -16.19
C GLU A 172 5.72 -45.23 -16.43
N ILE A 173 5.04 -44.82 -15.37
CA ILE A 173 4.02 -43.77 -15.43
C ILE A 173 4.68 -42.43 -15.78
N ALA A 174 5.77 -42.08 -15.10
CA ALA A 174 6.53 -40.86 -15.37
C ALA A 174 7.08 -40.84 -16.80
N LYS A 175 7.63 -41.96 -17.28
CA LYS A 175 8.14 -42.11 -18.65
C LYS A 175 7.05 -41.89 -19.69
N LYS A 176 5.87 -42.52 -19.53
CA LYS A 176 4.73 -42.32 -20.44
C LYS A 176 4.27 -40.85 -20.46
N ARG A 177 4.24 -40.19 -19.30
CA ARG A 177 3.89 -38.75 -19.19
C ARG A 177 4.91 -37.86 -19.90
N LEU A 178 6.21 -38.13 -19.73
CA LEU A 178 7.28 -37.39 -20.41
C LEU A 178 7.17 -37.51 -21.94
N LEU A 179 7.04 -38.74 -22.47
CA LEU A 179 6.89 -38.98 -23.90
C LEU A 179 5.63 -38.32 -24.49
N ASN A 180 4.55 -38.23 -23.70
CA ASN A 180 3.35 -37.49 -24.11
C ASN A 180 3.59 -35.99 -24.21
N LEU A 181 4.35 -35.41 -23.27
CA LEU A 181 4.72 -34.00 -23.28
C LEU A 181 5.62 -33.67 -24.47
N GLU A 182 6.65 -34.49 -24.72
CA GLU A 182 7.55 -34.31 -25.87
C GLU A 182 6.77 -34.31 -27.20
N ARG A 183 5.83 -35.24 -27.38
CA ARG A 183 4.95 -35.27 -28.56
C ARG A 183 4.09 -34.02 -28.71
N LYS A 184 3.53 -33.50 -27.60
CA LYS A 184 2.76 -32.26 -27.61
C LYS A 184 3.61 -31.04 -27.99
N PHE A 185 4.83 -30.95 -27.45
CA PHE A 185 5.73 -29.85 -27.78
C PHE A 185 6.19 -29.89 -29.24
N GLN A 186 6.47 -31.08 -29.78
CA GLN A 186 6.78 -31.24 -31.21
C GLN A 186 5.61 -30.84 -32.11
N SER A 187 4.37 -31.16 -31.73
CA SER A 187 3.16 -30.76 -32.46
C SER A 187 2.96 -29.23 -32.46
N ASN A 188 3.24 -28.55 -31.33
CA ASN A 188 3.06 -27.11 -31.21
C ASN A 188 4.12 -26.27 -31.96
N LEU A 189 5.34 -26.78 -32.17
CA LEU A 189 6.34 -26.08 -32.99
C LEU A 189 5.95 -26.00 -34.47
N ALA A 190 5.13 -26.94 -34.97
CA ALA A 190 4.67 -26.94 -36.37
C ALA A 190 3.54 -25.93 -36.65
N GLY A 191 2.88 -25.39 -35.61
CA GLY A 191 1.75 -24.46 -35.73
C GLY A 191 2.10 -22.97 -35.68
N MET A 192 3.40 -22.60 -35.54
CA MET A 192 3.84 -21.21 -35.32
C MET A 192 4.29 -20.46 -36.60
N TYR A 193 3.86 -20.89 -37.79
CA TYR A 193 4.01 -20.06 -39.00
C TYR A 193 2.82 -19.10 -39.11
N TRP A 194 2.93 -17.94 -38.46
CA TRP A 194 2.08 -16.79 -38.76
C TRP A 194 2.49 -16.22 -40.14
N PRO A 195 1.57 -16.05 -41.12
CA PRO A 195 1.92 -15.40 -42.38
C PRO A 195 2.08 -13.91 -42.10
N ILE A 196 3.32 -13.44 -42.08
CA ILE A 196 3.64 -12.02 -42.23
C ILE A 196 3.39 -11.69 -43.70
N PHE A 197 2.22 -11.11 -43.99
CA PHE A 197 1.99 -10.44 -45.27
C PHE A 197 2.68 -9.07 -45.23
N LEU A 198 3.65 -8.88 -46.13
CA LEU A 198 4.20 -7.60 -46.55
C LEU A 198 3.12 -6.77 -47.27
#